data_AF-A0A830C9B3-F1
#
_entry.id   AF-A0A830C9B3-F1
#
_cell.length_a   1.000
_cell.length_b   1.000
_cell.length_c   1.000
_cell.angle_alpha   90.00
_cell.angle_beta   90.00
_cell.angle_gamma   90.00
#
_symmetry.space_group_name_H-M   'P 1'
#
loop_
_entity.id
_entity.type
_entity.pdbx_description
1 polymer ?
#
loop_
_entity_poly.entity_id
_entity_poly.type
_entity_poly.pdbx_seq_one_letter_code
_entity_poly.pdbx_strand_id
1 'polypeptide(L)' 'MVLYELAGFEPSKPVLNPMWRQGMFVIPFMTCLGITNSWGGWSITRGTVTNLGIWNYEGVDGAHIMF' A
#
# COMPACT_ATOMS: atom_id res chain seq x y z
N MET A 1 -1.57 11.86 4.05
CA MET A 1 -1.71 10.77 5.05
C MET A 1 -1.15 9.45 4.58
N VAL A 2 -1.26 9.12 3.30
CA VAL A 2 -0.73 7.87 2.75
C VAL A 2 0.77 7.71 3.02
N LEU A 3 1.61 8.75 2.84
CA LEU A 3 3.04 8.69 3.25
C LEU A 3 3.27 8.18 4.68
N TYR A 4 2.48 8.64 5.64
CA TYR A 4 2.65 8.26 7.04
C TYR A 4 2.32 6.79 7.26
N GLU A 5 1.21 6.34 6.71
CA GLU A 5 0.80 4.94 6.79
C GLU A 5 1.80 4.04 6.06
N LEU A 6 2.27 4.43 4.87
CA LEU A 6 3.23 3.67 4.10
C LEU A 6 4.58 3.53 4.82
N ALA A 7 5.04 4.56 5.50
CA ALA A 7 6.29 4.53 6.28
C ALA A 7 6.20 3.60 7.50
N GLY A 8 5.00 3.42 8.08
CA GLY A 8 4.76 2.56 9.25
C GLY A 8 4.23 1.16 8.93
N PHE A 9 3.84 0.89 7.68
CA PHE A 9 3.17 -0.35 7.30
C PHE A 9 4.13 -1.55 7.19
N GLU A 10 3.77 -2.67 7.79
CA GLU A 10 4.53 -3.93 7.76
C GLU A 10 3.81 -4.99 6.89
N PRO A 11 4.22 -5.22 5.62
CA PRO A 11 3.52 -6.11 4.70
C PRO A 11 3.83 -7.61 4.87
N SER A 12 4.80 -7.99 5.71
CA SER A 12 5.36 -9.36 5.71
C SER A 12 4.41 -10.42 6.29
N LYS A 13 3.51 -10.02 7.20
CA LYS A 13 2.62 -10.90 7.97
C LYS A 13 1.13 -10.58 7.73
N PRO A 14 0.58 -10.76 6.52
CA PRO A 14 -0.80 -10.37 6.22
C PRO A 14 -1.86 -11.16 7.01
N VAL A 15 -1.57 -12.41 7.41
CA VAL A 15 -2.50 -13.23 8.21
C VAL A 15 -2.50 -12.83 9.68
N LEU A 16 -1.32 -12.62 10.26
CA LEU A 16 -1.16 -12.37 11.71
C LEU A 16 -1.16 -10.89 12.07
N ASN A 17 -0.73 -10.03 11.16
CA ASN A 17 -0.66 -8.59 11.32
C ASN A 17 -1.28 -7.86 10.10
N PRO A 18 -2.58 -8.05 9.82
CA PRO A 18 -3.27 -7.35 8.74
C PRO A 18 -3.39 -5.85 9.01
N MET A 19 -3.72 -5.09 7.97
CA MET A 19 -3.78 -3.62 7.95
C MET A 19 -4.61 -3.01 9.10
N TRP A 20 -5.74 -3.63 9.44
CA TRP A 20 -6.62 -3.18 10.52
C TRP A 20 -6.03 -3.37 11.92
N ARG A 21 -5.05 -4.29 12.11
CA ARG A 21 -4.31 -4.43 13.38
C ARG A 21 -3.18 -3.42 13.51
N GLN A 22 -2.70 -2.87 12.39
CA GLN A 22 -1.63 -1.89 12.34
C GLN A 22 -2.14 -0.44 12.43
N GLY A 23 -3.46 -0.24 12.49
CA GLY A 23 -4.05 1.10 12.55
C GLY A 23 -4.00 1.86 11.21
N MET A 24 -3.89 1.14 10.09
CA MET A 24 -3.94 1.75 8.76
C MET A 24 -5.38 2.17 8.44
N PHE A 25 -5.57 3.42 8.03
CA PHE A 25 -6.89 3.98 7.71
C PHE A 25 -7.07 4.21 6.21
N VAL A 26 -6.10 4.81 5.53
CA VAL A 26 -6.18 5.17 4.10
C VAL A 26 -5.80 4.02 3.17
N ILE A 27 -4.78 3.23 3.51
CA ILE A 27 -4.34 2.10 2.67
C ILE A 27 -5.51 1.15 2.35
N PRO A 28 -6.39 0.74 3.30
CA PRO A 28 -7.55 -0.11 3.00
C PRO A 28 -8.49 0.47 1.92
N PHE A 29 -8.73 1.78 1.90
CA PHE A 29 -9.57 2.41 0.89
C PHE A 29 -8.93 2.36 -0.51
N MET A 30 -7.61 2.57 -0.58
CA MET A 30 -6.86 2.43 -1.82
C MET A 30 -6.91 0.98 -2.32
N THR A 31 -6.79 0.00 -1.41
CA THR A 31 -6.90 -1.42 -1.73
C THR A 31 -8.29 -1.81 -2.23
N CYS A 32 -9.36 -1.25 -1.67
CA CYS A 32 -10.72 -1.45 -2.18
C CYS A 32 -10.89 -1.00 -3.63
N LEU A 33 -10.12 -0.01 -4.09
CA LEU A 33 -10.14 0.49 -5.47
C LEU A 33 -9.16 -0.24 -6.40
N GLY A 34 -8.51 -1.31 -5.93
CA GLY A 34 -7.63 -2.16 -6.74
C GLY A 34 -6.16 -1.77 -6.75
N ILE A 35 -5.74 -0.79 -5.95
CA ILE A 35 -4.32 -0.52 -5.71
C ILE A 35 -3.81 -1.58 -4.75
N THR A 36 -2.94 -2.49 -5.18
CA THR A 36 -2.48 -3.61 -4.33
C THR A 36 -0.98 -3.67 -4.14
N ASN A 37 -0.24 -2.88 -4.91
CA ASN A 37 1.20 -3.01 -5.09
C ASN A 37 1.92 -1.75 -4.60
N SER A 38 3.17 -1.92 -4.20
CA SER A 38 4.09 -0.86 -3.78
C SER A 38 5.38 -0.93 -4.59
N TRP A 39 5.96 0.23 -4.89
CA TRP A 39 7.31 0.35 -5.46
C TRP A 39 8.41 -0.30 -4.60
N GLY A 40 8.13 -0.56 -3.32
CA GLY A 40 8.96 -1.39 -2.44
C GLY A 40 8.96 -2.89 -2.78
N GLY A 41 8.33 -3.31 -3.89
CA GLY A 41 8.37 -4.68 -4.40
C GLY A 41 7.41 -5.65 -3.70
N TRP A 42 6.53 -5.16 -2.83
CA TRP A 42 5.54 -5.95 -2.11
C TRP A 42 4.12 -5.72 -2.62
N SER A 43 3.25 -6.70 -2.37
CA SER A 43 1.82 -6.64 -2.64
C SER A 43 1.05 -7.16 -1.42
N ILE A 44 -0.16 -6.64 -1.20
CA ILE A 44 -1.02 -7.07 -0.07
C ILE A 44 -1.41 -8.55 -0.16
N THR A 45 -1.54 -9.08 -1.36
CA THR A 45 -1.86 -10.49 -1.59
C THR A 45 -0.63 -11.41 -1.52
N ARG A 46 0.50 -10.90 -1.02
CA ARG A 46 1.75 -11.66 -0.80
C ARG A 46 2.45 -12.14 -2.08
N GLY A 47 2.12 -11.57 -3.24
CA GLY A 47 2.83 -11.82 -4.49
C GLY A 47 4.06 -10.92 -4.63
N THR A 48 5.15 -11.47 -5.17
CA THR A 48 6.29 -10.67 -5.64
C THR A 48 5.88 -9.94 -6.91
N VAL A 49 5.95 -8.62 -6.91
CA VAL A 49 5.49 -7.81 -8.05
C VAL A 49 6.63 -7.62 -9.03
N THR A 50 6.50 -8.17 -10.24
CA THR A 50 7.48 -8.02 -11.33
C THR A 50 7.22 -6.80 -12.21
N ASN A 51 5.98 -6.33 -12.26
CA ASN A 51 5.60 -5.09 -12.94
C ASN A 51 4.88 -4.17 -11.97
N LEU A 52 5.60 -3.14 -11.53
CA LEU A 52 5.11 -2.19 -10.55
C LEU A 52 4.07 -1.24 -11.16
N GLY A 53 4.20 -0.82 -12.41
CA GLY A 53 3.30 0.18 -12.99
C GLY A 53 3.37 1.55 -12.30
N ILE A 54 2.54 2.49 -12.76
CA ILE A 54 2.50 3.88 -12.24
C ILE A 54 1.50 3.99 -11.08
N TRP A 55 0.39 3.27 -11.13
CA TRP A 55 -0.66 3.32 -10.11
C TRP A 55 -0.41 2.32 -8.97
N ASN A 56 0.47 2.70 -8.06
CA ASN A 56 0.76 2.03 -6.78
C ASN A 56 0.43 2.94 -5.60
N TYR A 57 0.63 2.45 -4.38
CA TYR A 57 0.48 3.27 -3.16
C TYR A 57 1.28 4.58 -3.23
N GLU A 58 2.54 4.51 -3.63
CA GLU A 58 3.42 5.67 -3.78
C GLU A 58 2.97 6.59 -4.94
N GLY A 59 2.50 6.00 -6.05
CA GLY A 59 2.06 6.76 -7.22
C GLY A 59 0.78 7.56 -6.94
N VAL A 60 -0.17 6.96 -6.23
CA VAL A 60 -1.39 7.67 -5.80
C VAL A 60 -1.05 8.74 -4.78
N ASP A 61 -0.18 8.47 -3.81
CA ASP A 61 0.28 9.48 -2.86
C ASP A 61 0.97 10.66 -3.57
N GLY A 62 1.88 10.39 -4.50
CA GLY A 62 2.54 11.42 -5.29
C GLY A 62 1.56 12.27 -6.12
N ALA A 63 0.53 11.65 -6.70
CA ALA A 63 -0.52 12.38 -7.40
C ALA A 63 -1.33 13.32 -6.48
N HIS A 64 -1.61 12.90 -5.24
CA HIS A 64 -2.30 13.74 -4.25
C HIS A 64 -1.41 14.83 -3.62
N ILE A 65 -0.08 14.68 -3.66
CA ILE A 65 0.84 15.74 -3.21
C ILE A 65 0.98 16.82 -4.28
N MET A 66 0.97 16.43 -5.55
CA MET A 66 1.15 17.36 -6.68
C MET A 66 -0.11 18.19 -7.00
N PHE A 67 -1.30 17.69 -6.63
CA PHE A 67 -2.60 18.34 -6.85
C PHE A 67 -3.14 18.94 -5.56
#